data_AF-V4B2E2-F1
#
_entry.id   AF-V4B2E2-F1
#
_cell.length_a   1.000
_cell.length_b   1.000
_cell.length_c   1.000
_cell.angle_alpha   90.00
_cell.angle_beta   90.00
_cell.angle_gamma   90.00
#
_symmetry.space_group_name_H-M   'P 1'
#
loop_
_entity.id
_entity.type
_entity.pdbx_description
1 polymer ?
#
loop_
_entity_poly.entity_id
_entity_poly.type
_entity_poly.pdbx_seq_one_letter_code
_entity_poly.pdbx_strand_id
1 'polypeptide(L)'
;VFNHGLLNELQLPADQVERLFPKLDDLIEIHTTFLRQLLQLQKKRTDKFIEEVGPVLLEMFNGVNAEKMKKAYGCFCSKHKESVALYKEYLKTERKFHSFFRKCSELSMVKKREFPDFILGVTLRLSKYPLLIEAIQNSTKGKS
;
A
#
# COMPACT_ATOMS: atom_id res chain seq x y z
N VAL A 1 -6.77 -8.04 6.51
CA VAL A 1 -7.12 -8.11 7.94
C VAL A 1 -8.12 -7.03 8.30
N PHE A 2 -7.72 -5.76 8.44
CA PHE A 2 -8.66 -4.71 8.88
C PHE A 2 -9.84 -4.51 7.92
N ASN A 3 -9.62 -4.10 6.67
CA ASN A 3 -10.70 -3.87 5.70
C ASN A 3 -11.66 -5.07 5.58
N HIS A 4 -11.11 -6.28 5.38
CA HIS A 4 -11.90 -7.52 5.33
C HIS A 4 -12.71 -7.77 6.62
N GLY A 5 -12.12 -7.60 7.80
CA GLY A 5 -12.81 -7.82 9.07
C GLY A 5 -13.88 -6.75 9.34
N LEU A 6 -13.66 -5.50 8.93
CA LEU A 6 -14.69 -4.46 9.02
C LEU A 6 -15.91 -4.78 8.15
N LEU A 7 -15.70 -5.28 6.94
CA LEU A 7 -16.79 -5.64 6.03
C LEU A 7 -17.50 -6.94 6.45
N ASN A 8 -16.75 -7.96 6.86
CA ASN A 8 -17.32 -9.32 7.04
C ASN A 8 -17.62 -9.66 8.51
N GLU A 9 -16.80 -9.21 9.46
CA GLU A 9 -17.02 -9.49 10.89
C GLU A 9 -17.88 -8.41 11.55
N LEU A 10 -17.61 -7.14 11.26
CA LEU A 10 -18.36 -6.02 11.83
C LEU A 10 -19.51 -5.53 10.96
N GLN A 11 -19.57 -5.96 9.69
CA GLN A 11 -20.59 -5.55 8.72
C GLN A 11 -20.74 -4.02 8.64
N LEU A 12 -19.62 -3.29 8.72
CA LEU A 12 -19.62 -1.87 8.47
C LEU A 12 -20.07 -1.61 7.02
N PRO A 13 -20.89 -0.57 6.78
CA PRO A 13 -21.23 -0.15 5.44
C PRO A 13 -19.98 0.11 4.60
N ALA A 14 -20.01 -0.32 3.33
CA ALA A 14 -18.85 -0.25 2.44
C ALA A 14 -18.33 1.18 2.26
N ASP A 15 -19.22 2.18 2.28
CA ASP A 15 -18.86 3.60 2.23
C ASP A 15 -18.06 4.03 3.46
N GLN A 16 -18.38 3.53 4.65
CA GLN A 16 -17.60 3.83 5.86
C GLN A 16 -16.23 3.15 5.84
N VAL A 17 -16.15 1.94 5.30
CA VAL A 17 -14.86 1.24 5.11
C VAL A 17 -14.00 1.95 4.07
N GLU A 18 -14.58 2.42 2.97
CA GLU A 18 -13.88 3.24 1.96
C GLU A 18 -13.34 4.54 2.56
N ARG A 19 -14.06 5.18 3.49
CA ARG A 19 -13.57 6.37 4.21
C ARG A 19 -12.37 6.06 5.12
N LEU A 20 -12.29 4.86 5.69
CA LEU A 20 -11.14 4.41 6.48
C LEU A 20 -9.94 4.01 5.59
N PHE A 21 -10.20 3.47 4.39
CA PHE A 21 -9.17 3.00 3.47
C PHE A 21 -9.42 3.46 2.01
N PRO A 22 -9.31 4.77 1.71
CA PRO A 22 -9.70 5.28 0.40
C PRO A 22 -8.86 4.66 -0.74
N LYS A 23 -9.49 4.18 -1.82
CA LYS A 23 -8.72 3.62 -2.96
C LYS A 23 -7.81 2.45 -2.60
N LEU A 24 -8.12 1.69 -1.54
CA LEU A 24 -7.30 0.56 -1.12
C LEU A 24 -7.18 -0.49 -2.23
N ASP A 25 -8.29 -0.82 -2.91
CA ASP A 25 -8.29 -1.83 -3.97
C ASP A 25 -7.45 -1.39 -5.17
N ASP A 26 -7.58 -0.13 -5.61
CA ASP A 26 -6.74 0.44 -6.67
C ASP A 26 -5.25 0.35 -6.29
N LEU A 27 -4.91 0.70 -5.04
CA LEU A 27 -3.53 0.62 -4.55
C LEU A 27 -3.02 -0.83 -4.52
N ILE A 28 -3.84 -1.77 -4.05
CA ILE A 28 -3.50 -3.19 -4.03
C ILE A 28 -3.25 -3.69 -5.46
N GLU A 29 -4.13 -3.36 -6.41
CA GLU A 29 -4.00 -3.78 -7.81
C GLU A 29 -2.71 -3.25 -8.44
N ILE A 30 -2.43 -1.95 -8.28
CA ILE A 30 -1.23 -1.28 -8.78
C ILE A 30 0.03 -1.99 -8.25
N HIS A 31 0.13 -2.16 -6.93
CA HIS A 31 1.32 -2.76 -6.31
C HIS A 31 1.46 -4.25 -6.59
N THR A 32 0.36 -4.99 -6.66
CA THR A 32 0.37 -6.42 -6.98
C THR A 32 0.80 -6.66 -8.41
N THR A 33 0.34 -5.81 -9.34
CA THR A 33 0.74 -5.87 -10.75
C THR A 33 2.23 -5.59 -10.91
N PHE A 34 2.74 -4.52 -10.28
CA PHE A 34 4.16 -4.21 -10.32
C PHE A 34 5.02 -5.31 -9.68
N LEU A 35 4.61 -5.84 -8.53
CA LEU A 35 5.30 -6.97 -7.89
C LEU A 35 5.34 -8.20 -8.81
N ARG A 36 4.23 -8.51 -9.49
CA ARG A 36 4.16 -9.64 -10.43
C ARG A 36 5.18 -9.50 -11.56
N GLN A 37 5.30 -8.31 -12.15
CA GLN A 37 6.27 -8.04 -13.22
C GLN A 37 7.73 -8.19 -12.72
N LEU A 38 8.03 -7.66 -11.53
CA LEU A 38 9.36 -7.83 -10.92
C LEU A 38 9.69 -9.30 -10.63
N LEU A 39 8.72 -10.07 -10.11
CA LEU A 39 8.91 -11.50 -9.84
C LEU A 39 9.06 -12.30 -11.14
N GLN A 40 8.33 -11.95 -12.20
CA GLN A 40 8.51 -12.57 -13.51
C GLN A 40 9.90 -12.32 -14.06
N LEU A 41 10.41 -11.08 -13.93
CA LEU A 41 11.76 -10.74 -14.33
C LEU A 41 12.81 -11.58 -13.57
N GLN A 42 12.64 -11.72 -12.26
CA GLN A 42 13.53 -12.56 -11.43
C GLN A 42 13.50 -14.03 -11.80
N LYS A 43 12.37 -14.55 -12.28
CA LYS A 43 12.20 -15.96 -12.68
C LYS A 43 12.80 -16.28 -14.05
N LYS A 44 13.15 -15.28 -14.87
CA LYS A 44 13.72 -15.52 -16.21
C LYS A 44 15.07 -16.25 -16.15
N ARG A 45 15.78 -16.16 -15.02
CA ARG A 45 17.09 -16.77 -14.82
C ARG A 45 17.14 -17.53 -13.50
N THR A 46 17.82 -18.67 -13.49
CA THR A 46 17.98 -19.52 -12.30
C THR A 46 18.87 -18.88 -11.24
N ASP A 47 19.86 -18.10 -11.67
CA ASP A 47 20.76 -17.30 -10.82
C ASP A 47 20.11 -16.04 -10.23
N LYS A 48 18.85 -15.75 -10.62
CA LYS A 48 18.09 -14.54 -10.25
C LYS A 48 18.78 -13.22 -10.64
N PHE A 49 19.77 -13.28 -11.53
CA PHE A 49 20.41 -12.09 -12.05
C PHE A 49 19.42 -11.31 -12.92
N ILE A 50 19.41 -9.98 -12.80
CA ILE A 50 18.55 -9.10 -13.59
C ILE A 50 19.42 -8.28 -14.53
N GLU A 51 19.35 -8.59 -15.82
CA GLU A 51 20.08 -7.86 -16.87
C GLU A 51 19.53 -6.46 -17.08
N GLU A 52 18.19 -6.34 -17.14
CA GLU A 52 17.51 -5.08 -17.39
C GLU A 52 16.20 -5.01 -16.60
N VAL A 53 16.03 -3.93 -15.82
CA VAL A 53 14.79 -3.64 -15.07
C VAL A 53 14.07 -2.39 -15.59
N GLY A 54 14.73 -1.61 -16.46
CA GLY A 54 14.24 -0.34 -17.00
C GLY A 54 12.83 -0.39 -17.58
N PRO A 55 12.49 -1.35 -18.47
CA PRO A 55 11.16 -1.44 -19.07
C PRO A 55 10.05 -1.63 -18.04
N VAL A 56 10.26 -2.44 -17.00
CA VAL A 56 9.29 -2.66 -15.92
C VAL A 56 9.11 -1.39 -15.08
N LEU A 57 10.19 -0.65 -14.82
CA LEU A 57 10.10 0.64 -14.12
C LEU A 57 9.38 1.69 -14.96
N LEU A 58 9.65 1.77 -16.26
CA LEU A 58 8.97 2.69 -17.17
C LEU A 58 7.49 2.37 -17.29
N GLU A 59 7.12 1.09 -17.39
CA GLU A 59 5.72 0.68 -17.43
C GLU A 59 4.97 1.10 -16.16
N MET A 60 5.59 0.99 -14.98
CA MET A 60 4.97 1.38 -13.71
C MET A 60 4.88 2.89 -13.51
N PHE A 61 5.97 3.62 -13.81
CA PHE A 61 6.14 5.03 -13.42
C PHE A 61 6.00 6.02 -14.57
N ASN A 62 5.59 5.58 -15.76
CA ASN A 62 5.30 6.46 -16.89
C ASN A 62 3.86 6.31 -17.42
N GLY A 63 3.41 7.30 -18.20
CA GLY A 63 2.14 7.27 -18.91
C GLY A 63 0.92 6.98 -18.03
N VAL A 64 0.06 6.08 -18.51
CA VAL A 64 -1.24 5.78 -17.87
C VAL A 64 -1.09 5.21 -16.45
N ASN A 65 -0.08 4.37 -16.21
CA ASN A 65 0.12 3.76 -14.89
C ASN A 65 0.62 4.79 -13.87
N ALA A 66 1.47 5.73 -14.29
CA ALA A 66 1.86 6.85 -13.46
C ALA A 66 0.66 7.70 -13.03
N GLU A 67 -0.25 8.01 -13.97
CA GLU A 67 -1.45 8.80 -13.67
C GLU A 67 -2.44 8.03 -12.77
N LYS A 68 -2.61 6.71 -12.98
CA LYS A 68 -3.39 5.86 -12.06
C LYS A 68 -2.80 5.89 -10.65
N MET A 69 -1.47 5.75 -10.53
CA MET A 69 -0.78 5.78 -9.26
C MET A 69 -0.94 7.14 -8.56
N LYS A 70 -0.72 8.25 -9.29
CA LYS A 70 -0.94 9.61 -8.77
C LYS A 70 -2.37 9.82 -8.28
N LYS A 71 -3.37 9.37 -9.05
CA LYS A 71 -4.78 9.51 -8.68
C LYS A 71 -5.14 8.71 -7.43
N ALA A 72 -4.76 7.44 -7.37
CA ALA A 72 -5.03 6.56 -6.24
C ALA A 72 -4.39 7.10 -4.95
N TYR A 73 -3.09 7.40 -5.01
CA TYR A 73 -2.38 7.96 -3.87
C TYR A 73 -2.82 9.38 -3.53
N GLY A 74 -3.13 10.23 -4.51
CA GLY A 74 -3.65 11.57 -4.26
C GLY A 74 -4.93 11.53 -3.45
N CYS A 75 -5.86 10.64 -3.80
CA CYS A 75 -7.08 10.42 -3.04
C CYS A 75 -6.77 9.87 -1.63
N PHE A 76 -6.02 8.77 -1.53
CA PHE A 76 -5.67 8.14 -0.24
C PHE A 76 -4.96 9.11 0.73
N CYS A 77 -3.94 9.81 0.26
CA CYS A 77 -3.16 10.73 1.08
C CYS A 77 -3.96 11.96 1.50
N SER A 78 -4.80 12.52 0.59
CA SER A 78 -5.62 13.69 0.91
C SER A 78 -6.66 13.40 2.02
N LYS A 79 -7.08 12.14 2.14
CA LYS A 79 -8.07 11.68 3.10
C LYS A 79 -7.48 11.13 4.40
N HIS A 80 -6.16 11.05 4.53
CA HIS A 80 -5.48 10.50 5.72
C HIS A 80 -6.01 11.07 7.05
N LYS A 81 -6.13 12.40 7.17
CA LYS A 81 -6.63 13.04 8.40
C LYS A 81 -8.07 12.65 8.71
N GLU A 82 -8.92 12.56 7.69
CA GLU A 82 -10.32 12.15 7.83
C GLU A 82 -10.40 10.69 8.29
N SER A 83 -9.67 9.78 7.65
CA SER A 83 -9.64 8.36 8.01
C SER A 83 -9.16 8.14 9.44
N VAL A 84 -8.14 8.86 9.89
CA VAL A 84 -7.62 8.78 11.27
C VAL A 84 -8.63 9.36 12.28
N ALA A 85 -9.33 10.44 11.94
CA ALA A 85 -10.37 11.01 12.79
C ALA A 85 -11.55 10.03 12.96
N LEU A 86 -12.05 9.48 11.85
CA LEU A 86 -13.14 8.48 11.84
C LEU A 86 -12.77 7.23 12.65
N TYR A 87 -11.53 6.73 12.48
CA TYR A 87 -11.02 5.63 13.30
C TYR A 87 -11.08 5.93 14.79
N LYS A 88 -10.60 7.11 15.21
CA LYS A 88 -10.63 7.52 16.63
C LYS A 88 -12.04 7.73 17.16
N GLU A 89 -12.95 8.19 16.32
CA GLU A 89 -14.36 8.32 16.66
C GLU A 89 -14.98 6.94 16.92
N TYR A 90 -14.85 6.00 15.99
CA TYR A 90 -15.37 4.64 16.16
C TYR A 90 -14.73 3.88 17.33
N LEU A 91 -13.44 4.10 17.64
CA LEU A 91 -12.86 3.55 18.86
C LEU A 91 -13.57 4.02 20.14
N LYS A 92 -14.11 5.26 20.15
CA LYS A 92 -14.81 5.83 21.30
C LYS A 92 -16.28 5.45 21.34
N THR A 93 -16.95 5.47 20.20
CA THR A 93 -18.41 5.33 20.10
C THR A 93 -18.86 3.89 19.89
N GLU A 94 -18.07 3.08 19.18
CA GLU A 94 -18.46 1.74 18.74
C GLU A 94 -17.72 0.63 19.49
N ARG A 95 -18.36 0.02 20.49
CA ARG A 95 -17.76 -1.04 21.32
C ARG A 95 -17.23 -2.22 20.49
N LYS A 96 -18.00 -2.66 19.48
CA LYS A 96 -17.60 -3.78 18.60
C LYS A 96 -16.34 -3.43 17.79
N PHE A 97 -16.24 -2.20 17.32
CA PHE A 97 -15.07 -1.70 16.59
C PHE A 97 -13.83 -1.67 17.48
N HIS A 98 -13.96 -1.14 18.70
CA HIS A 98 -12.87 -1.14 19.68
C HIS A 98 -12.40 -2.57 20.01
N SER A 99 -13.32 -3.50 20.31
CA SER A 99 -12.97 -4.90 20.56
C SER A 99 -12.26 -5.56 19.36
N PHE A 100 -12.71 -5.29 18.14
CA PHE A 100 -12.08 -5.80 16.92
C PHE A 100 -10.64 -5.31 16.76
N PHE A 101 -10.39 -4.00 16.92
CA PHE A 101 -9.03 -3.46 16.79
C PHE A 101 -8.11 -3.90 17.94
N ARG A 102 -8.65 -4.07 19.15
CA ARG A 102 -7.90 -4.67 20.27
C ARG A 102 -7.45 -6.09 19.92
N LYS A 103 -8.37 -6.96 19.47
CA LYS A 103 -8.04 -8.31 18.99
C LYS A 103 -7.00 -8.29 17.86
N CYS A 104 -7.13 -7.36 16.91
CA CYS A 104 -6.15 -7.26 15.83
C CYS A 104 -4.76 -6.84 16.33
N SER A 105 -4.67 -6.02 17.36
CA SER A 105 -3.38 -5.58 17.93
C SER A 105 -2.57 -6.72 18.55
N GLU A 106 -3.24 -7.80 18.96
CA GLU A 106 -2.64 -9.03 19.49
C GLU A 106 -2.05 -9.93 18.39
N LEU A 107 -2.41 -9.70 17.11
CA LEU A 107 -1.86 -10.46 16.00
C LEU A 107 -0.38 -10.13 15.80
N SER A 108 0.47 -11.16 15.78
CA SER A 108 1.92 -11.04 15.56
C SER A 108 2.28 -10.26 14.29
N MET A 109 1.44 -10.38 13.25
CA MET A 109 1.60 -9.66 11.97
C MET A 109 1.46 -8.14 12.09
N VAL A 110 0.71 -7.65 13.08
CA VAL A 110 0.47 -6.21 13.29
C VAL A 110 1.68 -5.52 13.93
N LYS A 111 2.62 -6.29 14.51
CA LYS A 111 3.90 -5.81 15.06
C LYS A 111 3.75 -4.62 16.02
N LYS A 112 2.67 -4.59 16.80
CA LYS A 112 2.30 -3.47 17.72
C LYS A 112 2.11 -2.11 17.05
N ARG A 113 1.90 -2.07 15.72
CA ARG A 113 1.55 -0.83 15.01
C ARG A 113 0.08 -0.52 15.18
N GLU A 114 -0.25 0.75 15.28
CA GLU A 114 -1.63 1.21 15.29
C GLU A 114 -2.14 1.43 13.86
N PHE A 115 -3.46 1.52 13.70
CA PHE A 115 -4.09 1.81 12.41
C PHE A 115 -3.46 3.02 11.67
N PRO A 116 -3.20 4.18 12.31
CA PRO A 116 -2.56 5.31 11.63
C PRO A 116 -1.17 4.98 11.06
N ASP A 117 -0.40 4.11 11.70
CA ASP A 117 0.93 3.70 11.23
C ASP A 117 0.84 2.90 9.92
N PHE A 118 -0.21 2.10 9.74
CA PHE A 118 -0.43 1.37 8.49
C PHE A 118 -0.78 2.31 7.34
N ILE A 119 -1.67 3.27 7.58
CA ILE A 119 -2.02 4.27 6.57
C ILE A 119 -0.78 5.10 6.22
N LEU A 120 -0.01 5.52 7.22
CA LEU A 120 1.24 6.24 7.01
C LEU A 120 2.26 5.40 6.24
N GLY A 121 2.38 4.11 6.53
CA GLY A 121 3.26 3.19 5.82
C GLY A 121 2.95 3.11 4.32
N VAL A 122 1.66 3.09 3.96
CA VAL A 122 1.22 3.16 2.55
C VAL A 122 1.63 4.49 1.92
N THR A 123 1.38 5.62 2.59
CA THR A 123 1.78 6.96 2.11
C THR A 123 3.29 7.07 1.88
N LEU A 124 4.09 6.58 2.84
CA LEU A 124 5.55 6.64 2.77
C LEU A 124 6.13 5.74 1.66
N ARG A 125 5.36 4.79 1.12
CA ARG A 125 5.82 3.97 0.00
C ARG A 125 6.19 4.83 -1.22
N LEU A 126 5.44 5.90 -1.48
CA LEU A 126 5.73 6.81 -2.59
C LEU A 126 7.10 7.46 -2.50
N SER A 127 7.50 7.92 -1.32
CA SER A 127 8.79 8.59 -1.12
C SER A 127 9.98 7.63 -1.22
N LYS A 128 9.74 6.31 -1.15
CA LYS A 128 10.80 5.31 -1.34
C LYS A 128 11.14 5.04 -2.81
N TYR A 129 10.20 5.23 -3.74
CA TYR A 129 10.47 4.91 -5.15
C TYR A 129 11.61 5.72 -5.76
N PRO A 130 11.66 7.06 -5.61
CA PRO A 130 12.79 7.84 -6.15
C PRO A 130 14.14 7.35 -5.63
N LEU A 131 14.26 7.11 -4.32
CA LEU A 131 15.50 6.65 -3.67
C LEU A 131 15.94 5.27 -4.19
N LEU A 132 14.99 4.35 -4.36
CA LEU A 132 15.28 3.00 -4.85
C LEU A 132 15.67 3.01 -6.34
N ILE A 133 14.99 3.82 -7.15
CA ILE A 133 15.29 3.96 -8.58
C ILE A 133 16.67 4.61 -8.77
N GLU A 134 17.00 5.64 -7.99
CA GLU A 134 18.31 6.28 -8.01
C GLU A 134 19.42 5.29 -7.62
N ALA A 135 19.21 4.49 -6.57
CA ALA A 135 20.16 3.44 -6.17
C ALA A 135 20.38 2.43 -7.30
N ILE A 136 19.32 1.96 -7.96
CA ILE A 136 19.42 1.08 -9.13
C ILE A 136 20.23 1.76 -10.24
N GLN A 137 19.91 3.01 -10.59
CA GLN A 137 20.62 3.75 -11.63
C GLN A 137 22.12 3.88 -11.31
N ASN A 138 22.48 4.20 -10.07
CA ASN A 138 23.86 4.32 -9.64
C ASN A 138 24.62 2.99 -9.67
N SER A 139 23.95 1.88 -9.33
CA SER A 139 24.53 0.53 -9.42
C SER A 139 24.61 -0.03 -10.86
N THR A 140 23.87 0.55 -11.82
CA THR A 140 23.88 0.08 -13.22
C THR A 140 24.95 0.80 -14.06
N LYS A 141 25.38 2.01 -13.66
CA LYS A 141 26.39 2.84 -14.35
C LYS A 141 27.84 2.31 -14.28
N GLY A 142 28.10 1.22 -13.56
CA GLY A 142 29.41 0.57 -13.48
C GLY A 142 29.75 -0.37 -14.64
N LYS A 143 28.93 -0.39 -15.71
CA LYS A 143 29.16 -1.17 -16.93
C LYS A 143 29.21 -0.23 -18.14
N SER A 144 30.26 0.59 -18.20
CA SER A 144 30.64 1.36 -19.40
C SER A 144 31.99 0.86 -19.88
#